data_AF-A0A9Q0YP36-F1
#
_entry.id   AF-A0A9Q0YP36-F1
#
_cell.length_a   1.000
_cell.length_b   1.000
_cell.length_c   1.000
_cell.angle_alpha   90.00
_cell.angle_beta   90.00
_cell.angle_gamma   90.00
#
_symmetry.space_group_name_H-M   'P 1'
#
loop_
_entity.id
_entity.type
_entity.pdbx_description
1 polymer ?
#
loop_
_entity_poly.entity_id
_entity_poly.type
_entity_poly.pdbx_seq_one_letter_code
_entity_poly.pdbx_strand_id
1 'polypeptide(L)'
;MSGDKEKDRYAAQARTGKLMSVIRVVAVSDNDEQRNVEKSKLESAFQECDERLDKLISENYEILTKTIQAYSSISGRIKTSRERIKQVKGDLNSCKELLHCRRDELKKLWLEGIEQKQVLSLLDQIEEVKGAPQKMNQYITEKRYLHATELLTKTVAHLEGDLKGVEALTEIGLEMKSRKEVGVTSPLA
;
A
#
# COMPACT_ATOMS: atom_id res chain seq x y z
N MET A 1 28.38 -44.76 12.83
CA MET A 1 27.14 -44.20 13.45
C MET A 1 25.85 -44.95 13.06
N SER A 2 25.87 -45.98 12.18
CA SER A 2 24.67 -46.78 11.86
C SER A 2 24.38 -47.96 12.80
N GLY A 3 25.39 -48.52 13.48
CA GLY A 3 25.24 -49.76 14.26
C GLY A 3 24.48 -49.64 15.60
N ASP A 4 24.43 -48.44 16.20
CA ASP A 4 23.76 -48.23 17.50
C ASP A 4 22.23 -48.21 17.38
N LYS A 5 21.73 -47.58 16.31
CA LYS A 5 20.29 -47.45 16.05
C LYS A 5 19.60 -48.78 15.73
N GLU A 6 20.33 -49.76 15.24
CA GLU A 6 19.81 -51.08 14.88
C GLU A 6 19.72 -52.00 16.11
N LYS A 7 20.71 -51.97 17.01
CA LYS A 7 20.67 -52.66 18.31
C LYS A 7 19.52 -52.17 19.19
N ASP A 8 19.29 -50.86 19.25
CA ASP A 8 18.19 -50.28 20.03
C ASP A 8 16.81 -50.69 19.51
N ARG A 9 16.66 -50.85 18.18
CA ARG A 9 15.43 -51.34 17.54
C ARG A 9 15.16 -52.81 17.86
N TYR A 10 16.18 -53.68 17.78
CA TYR A 10 16.06 -55.08 18.17
C TYR A 10 15.74 -55.23 19.67
N ALA A 11 16.33 -54.39 20.53
CA ALA A 11 16.05 -54.39 21.97
C ALA A 11 14.64 -53.89 22.31
N ALA A 12 14.08 -52.95 21.54
CA ALA A 12 12.71 -52.48 21.70
C ALA A 12 11.67 -53.52 21.26
N GLN A 13 11.95 -54.23 20.16
CA GLN A 13 11.11 -55.30 19.62
C GLN A 13 11.12 -56.56 20.50
N ALA A 14 12.26 -56.87 21.12
CA ALA A 14 12.36 -57.93 22.13
C ALA A 14 11.60 -57.57 23.43
N ARG A 15 11.63 -56.30 23.86
CA ARG A 15 10.89 -55.83 25.06
C ARG A 15 9.37 -55.86 24.88
N THR A 16 8.86 -55.47 23.71
CA THR A 16 7.42 -55.55 23.39
C THR A 16 6.94 -57.00 23.25
N GLY A 17 7.77 -57.89 22.66
CA GLY A 17 7.49 -59.33 22.64
C GLY A 17 7.39 -59.96 24.04
N LYS A 18 8.22 -59.50 24.98
CA LYS A 18 8.21 -59.95 26.39
C LYS A 18 7.00 -59.44 27.17
N LEU A 19 6.52 -58.23 26.90
CA LEU A 19 5.27 -57.72 27.49
C LEU A 19 4.05 -58.54 27.03
N MET A 20 3.99 -58.86 25.73
CA MET A 20 2.89 -59.65 25.17
C MET A 20 2.89 -61.11 25.66
N SER A 21 4.06 -61.70 25.92
CA SER A 21 4.14 -63.05 26.50
C SER A 21 3.72 -63.06 27.97
N VAL A 22 4.08 -62.03 28.75
CA VAL A 22 3.65 -61.89 30.15
C VAL A 22 2.14 -61.65 30.26
N ILE A 23 1.56 -60.77 29.42
CA ILE A 23 0.10 -60.56 29.37
C ILE A 23 -0.63 -61.88 29.07
N ARG A 24 -0.11 -62.66 28.11
CA ARG A 24 -0.68 -63.97 27.77
C ARG A 24 -0.58 -64.97 28.92
N VAL A 25 0.57 -65.06 29.60
CA VAL A 25 0.76 -65.99 30.71
C VAL A 25 -0.11 -65.59 31.89
N VAL A 26 -0.15 -64.32 32.27
CA VAL A 26 -0.98 -63.82 33.39
C VAL A 26 -2.48 -63.99 33.12
N ALA A 27 -2.92 -63.88 31.86
CA ALA A 27 -4.33 -64.02 31.48
C ALA A 27 -4.82 -65.48 31.30
N VAL A 28 -3.91 -66.44 31.05
CA VAL A 28 -4.28 -67.82 30.65
C VAL A 28 -3.79 -68.90 31.63
N SER A 29 -2.90 -68.57 32.59
CA SER A 29 -2.39 -69.57 33.54
C SER A 29 -3.34 -69.81 34.73
N ASP A 30 -3.82 -71.05 34.86
CA ASP A 30 -4.59 -71.58 36.01
C ASP A 30 -3.74 -71.83 37.26
N ASN A 31 -2.43 -71.56 37.19
CA ASN A 31 -1.48 -71.79 38.28
C ASN A 31 -1.15 -70.46 38.98
N ASP A 32 -1.67 -70.27 40.19
CA ASP A 32 -1.58 -69.03 40.97
C ASP A 32 -0.13 -68.62 41.27
N GLU A 33 0.76 -69.57 41.59
CA GLU A 33 2.19 -69.31 41.75
C GLU A 33 2.83 -68.77 40.47
N GLN A 34 2.55 -69.37 39.32
CA GLN A 34 3.16 -68.98 38.03
C GLN A 34 2.75 -67.56 37.65
N ARG A 35 1.48 -67.22 37.87
CA ARG A 35 0.92 -65.89 37.64
C ARG A 35 1.54 -64.85 38.57
N ASN A 36 1.70 -65.16 39.85
CA ASN A 36 2.33 -64.27 40.82
C ASN A 36 3.82 -64.03 40.52
N VAL A 37 4.56 -65.06 40.09
CA VAL A 37 5.97 -64.93 39.70
C VAL A 37 6.13 -64.04 38.46
N GLU A 38 5.33 -64.23 37.42
CA GLU A 38 5.42 -63.39 36.20
C GLU A 38 4.94 -61.97 36.45
N LYS A 39 3.92 -61.77 37.29
CA LYS A 39 3.49 -60.44 37.75
C LYS A 39 4.61 -59.72 38.51
N SER A 40 5.26 -60.39 39.46
CA SER A 40 6.36 -59.82 40.23
C SER A 40 7.57 -59.47 39.34
N LYS A 41 7.90 -60.32 38.35
CA LYS A 41 8.95 -60.01 37.36
C LYS A 41 8.61 -58.77 36.52
N LEU A 42 7.34 -58.60 36.14
CA LEU A 42 6.91 -57.43 35.37
C LEU A 42 6.97 -56.16 36.21
N GLU A 43 6.47 -56.21 37.45
CA GLU A 43 6.54 -55.09 38.40
C GLU A 43 7.98 -54.66 38.65
N SER A 44 8.88 -55.62 38.87
CA SER A 44 10.32 -55.36 39.03
C SER A 44 10.95 -54.72 37.79
N ALA A 45 10.63 -55.21 36.58
CA ALA A 45 11.14 -54.64 35.34
C ALA A 45 10.58 -53.24 35.05
N PHE A 46 9.32 -53.00 35.40
CA PHE A 46 8.70 -51.68 35.29
C PHE A 46 9.38 -50.68 36.23
N GLN A 47 9.57 -51.07 37.49
CA GLN A 47 10.26 -50.26 38.49
C GLN A 47 11.70 -49.95 38.09
N GLU A 48 12.45 -50.92 37.56
CA GLU A 48 13.80 -50.69 37.03
C GLU A 48 13.80 -49.68 35.87
N CYS A 49 12.81 -49.75 34.97
CA CYS A 49 12.69 -48.80 33.87
C CYS A 49 12.35 -47.38 34.37
N ASP A 50 11.48 -47.27 35.37
CA ASP A 50 11.04 -46.01 35.95
C ASP A 50 12.20 -45.32 36.70
N GLU A 51 12.92 -46.06 37.54
CA GLU A 51 14.11 -45.57 38.23
C GLU A 51 15.21 -45.14 37.25
N ARG A 52 15.37 -45.85 36.13
CA ARG A 52 16.31 -45.47 35.07
C ARG A 52 15.88 -44.19 34.36
N LEU A 53 14.58 -44.04 34.09
CA LEU A 53 14.04 -42.84 33.47
C LEU A 53 14.20 -41.64 34.41
N ASP A 54 13.90 -41.79 35.69
CA ASP A 54 14.06 -40.74 36.70
C ASP A 54 15.52 -40.31 36.84
N LYS A 55 16.47 -41.25 36.84
CA LYS A 55 17.90 -40.91 36.82
C LYS A 55 18.27 -40.08 35.59
N LEU A 56 17.87 -40.53 34.40
CA LEU A 56 18.13 -39.80 33.15
C LEU A 56 17.48 -38.40 33.15
N ILE A 57 16.27 -38.28 33.67
CA ILE A 57 15.58 -36.99 33.79
C ILE A 57 16.33 -36.11 34.78
N SER A 58 16.69 -36.62 35.96
CA SER A 58 17.39 -35.85 36.99
C SER A 58 18.76 -35.34 36.51
N GLU A 59 19.52 -36.18 35.81
CA GLU A 59 20.82 -35.84 35.22
C GLU A 59 20.71 -34.75 34.15
N ASN A 60 19.61 -34.74 33.37
CA ASN A 60 19.43 -33.83 32.25
C ASN A 60 18.43 -32.68 32.53
N TYR A 61 17.91 -32.58 33.75
CA TYR A 61 16.81 -31.69 34.09
C TYR A 61 17.14 -30.22 33.82
N GLU A 62 18.36 -29.80 34.18
CA GLU A 62 18.82 -28.43 34.00
C GLU A 62 18.93 -28.07 32.51
N ILE A 63 19.49 -28.97 31.69
CA ILE A 63 19.63 -28.77 30.24
C ILE A 63 18.25 -28.71 29.60
N LEU A 64 17.37 -29.67 29.91
CA LEU A 64 16.01 -29.72 29.38
C LEU A 64 15.24 -28.43 29.70
N THR A 65 15.30 -27.99 30.95
CA THR A 65 14.64 -26.76 31.39
C THR A 65 15.18 -25.54 30.64
N LYS A 66 16.51 -25.40 30.53
CA LYS A 66 17.14 -24.31 29.78
C LYS A 66 16.77 -24.33 28.31
N THR A 67 16.73 -25.50 27.68
CA THR A 67 16.35 -25.65 26.27
C THR A 67 14.87 -25.28 26.05
N ILE A 68 13.97 -25.72 26.93
CA ILE A 68 12.54 -25.36 26.85
C ILE A 68 12.34 -23.85 27.02
N GLN A 69 13.03 -23.23 27.98
CA GLN A 69 12.96 -21.79 28.20
C GLN A 69 13.52 -21.01 27.01
N ALA A 70 14.67 -21.41 26.47
CA ALA A 70 15.27 -20.80 25.29
C ALA A 70 14.35 -20.92 24.07
N TYR A 71 13.77 -22.11 23.83
CA TYR A 71 12.80 -22.33 22.76
C TYR A 71 11.58 -21.42 22.91
N SER A 72 11.01 -21.33 24.11
CA SER A 72 9.85 -20.48 24.40
C SER A 72 10.15 -19.00 24.16
N SER A 73 11.33 -18.53 24.58
CA SER A 73 11.79 -17.16 24.34
C SER A 73 11.97 -16.88 22.85
N ILE A 74 12.64 -17.77 22.10
CA ILE A 74 12.84 -17.64 20.66
C ILE A 74 11.49 -17.64 19.92
N SER A 75 10.60 -18.56 20.27
CA SER A 75 9.25 -18.65 19.68
C SER A 75 8.45 -17.37 19.93
N GLY A 76 8.49 -16.84 21.16
CA GLY A 76 7.89 -15.55 21.51
C GLY A 76 8.43 -14.39 20.67
N ARG A 77 9.76 -14.28 20.56
CA ARG A 77 10.41 -13.25 19.73
C ARG A 77 10.03 -13.36 18.25
N ILE A 78 9.95 -14.57 17.71
CA ILE A 78 9.51 -14.81 16.33
C ILE A 78 8.05 -14.39 16.14
N LYS A 79 7.17 -14.72 17.09
CA LYS A 79 5.75 -14.33 17.05
C LYS A 79 5.61 -12.80 17.05
N THR A 80 6.25 -12.11 18.00
CA THR A 80 6.25 -10.64 18.06
C THR A 80 6.82 -10.02 16.79
N SER A 81 7.91 -10.59 16.24
CA SER A 81 8.50 -10.11 14.99
C SER A 81 7.51 -10.22 13.82
N ARG A 82 6.80 -11.35 13.68
CA ARG A 82 5.78 -11.54 12.64
C ARG A 82 4.62 -10.56 12.78
N GLU A 83 4.15 -10.32 14.00
CA GLU A 83 3.08 -9.34 14.28
C GLU A 83 3.53 -7.92 13.92
N ARG A 84 4.75 -7.53 14.29
CA ARG A 84 5.33 -6.24 13.91
C ARG A 84 5.47 -6.07 12.40
N ILE A 85 5.92 -7.11 11.69
CA ILE A 85 6.01 -7.06 10.21
C ILE A 85 4.62 -6.87 9.61
N LYS A 86 3.60 -7.57 10.12
CA LYS A 86 2.22 -7.42 9.66
C LYS A 86 1.71 -5.99 9.88
N GLN A 87 1.99 -5.42 11.05
CA GLN A 87 1.62 -4.04 11.36
C GLN A 87 2.33 -3.04 10.44
N VAL A 88 3.66 -3.11 10.31
CA VAL A 88 4.44 -2.21 9.45
C VAL A 88 3.99 -2.30 7.99
N LYS A 89 3.65 -3.49 7.51
CA LYS A 89 3.09 -3.67 6.15
C LYS A 89 1.73 -2.99 6.01
N GLY A 90 0.88 -3.06 7.03
CA GLY A 90 -0.40 -2.35 7.09
C GLY A 90 -0.21 -0.84 7.06
N ASP A 91 0.65 -0.31 7.94
CA ASP A 91 0.94 1.11 8.04
C ASP A 91 1.53 1.66 6.73
N LEU A 92 2.43 0.92 6.08
CA LEU A 92 2.99 1.30 4.79
C LEU A 92 1.92 1.35 3.69
N ASN A 93 0.95 0.43 3.72
CA ASN A 93 -0.16 0.45 2.76
C ASN A 93 -1.05 1.67 2.98
N SER A 94 -1.38 2.01 4.23
CA SER A 94 -2.13 3.22 4.56
C SER A 94 -1.39 4.49 4.13
N CYS A 95 -0.08 4.57 4.37
CA CYS A 95 0.76 5.68 3.91
C CYS A 95 0.75 5.79 2.38
N LYS A 96 0.83 4.67 1.67
CA LYS A 96 0.76 4.63 0.20
C LYS A 96 -0.57 5.18 -0.29
N GLU A 97 -1.68 4.79 0.32
CA GLU A 97 -3.02 5.28 -0.03
C GLU A 97 -3.15 6.79 0.20
N LEU A 98 -2.68 7.30 1.34
CA LEU A 98 -2.66 8.75 1.63
C LEU A 98 -1.83 9.53 0.61
N LEU A 99 -0.67 9.01 0.20
CA LEU A 99 0.15 9.62 -0.83
C LEU A 99 -0.54 9.63 -2.20
N HIS A 100 -1.28 8.57 -2.55
CA HIS A 100 -2.09 8.56 -3.76
C HIS A 100 -3.19 9.63 -3.72
N CYS A 101 -3.93 9.75 -2.61
CA CYS A 101 -4.92 10.80 -2.44
C CYS A 101 -4.31 12.19 -2.60
N ARG A 102 -3.15 12.46 -1.98
CA ARG A 102 -2.46 13.75 -2.09
C ARG A 102 -1.96 14.04 -3.50
N ARG A 103 -1.45 13.03 -4.21
CA ARG A 103 -1.05 13.17 -5.61
C ARG A 103 -2.25 13.55 -6.48
N ASP A 104 -3.38 12.89 -6.28
CA ASP A 104 -4.58 13.11 -7.09
C ASP A 104 -5.18 14.50 -6.82
N GLU A 105 -5.15 14.95 -5.56
CA GLU A 105 -5.52 16.32 -5.18
C GLU A 105 -4.58 17.36 -5.82
N LEU A 106 -3.26 17.14 -5.79
CA LEU A 106 -2.30 18.03 -6.45
C LEU A 106 -2.54 18.11 -7.96
N LYS A 107 -2.84 16.97 -8.61
CA LYS A 107 -3.19 16.94 -10.03
C LYS A 107 -4.46 17.74 -10.32
N LYS A 108 -5.47 17.63 -9.47
CA LYS A 108 -6.70 18.42 -9.56
C LYS A 108 -6.40 19.92 -9.45
N LEU A 109 -5.67 20.34 -8.42
CA LEU A 109 -5.29 21.74 -8.21
C LEU A 109 -4.44 22.30 -9.36
N TRP A 110 -3.57 21.48 -9.95
CA TRP A 110 -2.78 21.88 -11.11
C TRP A 110 -3.65 22.12 -12.35
N LEU A 111 -4.62 21.25 -12.62
CA LEU A 111 -5.59 21.43 -13.71
C LEU A 111 -6.45 22.67 -13.49
N GLU A 112 -6.99 22.84 -12.28
CA GLU A 112 -7.74 24.05 -11.90
C GLU A 112 -6.88 25.31 -12.06
N GLY A 113 -5.59 25.25 -11.72
CA GLY A 113 -4.66 26.36 -11.91
C GLY A 113 -4.40 26.71 -13.37
N ILE A 114 -4.40 25.73 -14.29
CA ILE A 114 -4.31 25.99 -15.73
C ILE A 114 -5.60 26.67 -16.22
N GLU A 115 -6.75 26.13 -15.84
CA GLU A 115 -8.05 26.69 -16.22
C GLU A 115 -8.21 28.13 -15.72
N GLN A 116 -7.85 28.40 -14.46
CA GLN A 116 -7.88 29.74 -13.88
C GLN A 116 -6.97 30.71 -14.63
N LYS A 117 -5.77 30.29 -15.08
CA LYS A 117 -4.90 31.13 -15.90
C LYS A 117 -5.53 31.47 -17.26
N GLN A 118 -6.21 30.50 -17.88
CA GLN A 118 -6.92 30.75 -19.12
C GLN A 118 -8.09 31.71 -18.91
N VAL A 119 -8.85 31.56 -17.83
CA VAL A 119 -9.92 32.50 -17.45
C VAL A 119 -9.37 33.90 -17.24
N LEU A 120 -8.25 34.06 -16.52
CA LEU A 120 -7.60 35.37 -16.34
C LEU A 120 -7.16 35.98 -17.68
N SER A 121 -6.53 35.19 -18.55
CA SER A 121 -6.13 35.67 -19.88
C SER A 121 -7.34 36.14 -20.70
N LEU A 122 -8.47 35.44 -20.62
CA LEU A 122 -9.71 35.86 -21.29
C LEU A 122 -10.26 37.16 -20.67
N LEU A 123 -10.23 37.29 -19.34
CA LEU A 123 -10.65 38.52 -18.65
C LEU A 123 -9.80 39.73 -19.05
N ASP A 124 -8.48 39.57 -19.14
CA ASP A 124 -7.55 40.62 -19.60
C ASP A 124 -7.87 41.04 -21.04
N GLN A 125 -8.13 40.07 -21.93
CA GLN A 125 -8.54 40.35 -23.31
C GLN A 125 -9.88 41.10 -23.36
N ILE A 126 -10.86 40.72 -22.52
CA ILE A 126 -12.15 41.41 -22.43
C ILE A 126 -11.95 42.87 -21.99
N GLU A 127 -11.10 43.11 -20.99
CA GLU A 127 -10.82 44.45 -20.51
C GLU A 127 -10.09 45.30 -21.57
N GLU A 128 -9.16 44.69 -22.32
CA GLU A 128 -8.49 45.35 -23.44
C GLU A 128 -9.48 45.77 -24.54
N VAL A 129 -10.37 44.86 -24.95
CA VAL A 129 -11.41 45.14 -25.97
C VAL A 129 -12.38 46.19 -25.47
N LYS A 130 -12.80 46.14 -24.20
CA LYS A 130 -13.69 47.14 -23.60
C LYS A 130 -13.06 48.53 -23.58
N GLY A 131 -11.76 48.63 -23.34
CA GLY A 131 -11.01 49.90 -23.34
C GLY A 131 -10.56 50.40 -24.72
N ALA A 132 -10.63 49.55 -25.76
CA ALA A 132 -10.16 49.85 -27.10
C ALA A 132 -10.84 51.07 -27.76
N PRO A 133 -12.18 51.27 -27.70
CA PRO A 133 -12.83 52.42 -28.33
C PRO A 133 -12.28 53.77 -27.85
N GLN A 134 -12.07 53.89 -26.53
CA GLN A 134 -11.56 55.11 -25.90
C GLN A 134 -10.11 55.39 -26.31
N LYS A 135 -9.22 54.39 -26.23
CA LYS A 135 -7.81 54.52 -26.65
C LYS A 135 -7.69 54.83 -28.15
N MET A 136 -8.55 54.25 -28.97
CA MET A 136 -8.57 54.48 -30.41
C MET A 136 -9.00 55.91 -30.75
N ASN A 137 -10.01 56.45 -30.06
CA ASN A 137 -10.41 57.87 -30.22
C ASN A 137 -9.28 58.82 -29.81
N GLN A 138 -8.54 58.48 -28.76
CA GLN A 138 -7.34 59.23 -28.37
C GLN A 138 -6.27 59.22 -29.47
N TYR A 139 -5.94 58.06 -30.05
CA TYR A 139 -4.97 57.97 -31.13
C TYR A 139 -5.38 58.73 -32.40
N ILE A 140 -6.67 58.72 -32.74
CA ILE A 140 -7.20 59.50 -33.86
C ILE A 140 -7.06 61.01 -33.59
N THR A 141 -7.41 61.45 -32.38
CA THR A 141 -7.28 62.86 -31.97
C THR A 141 -5.83 63.35 -32.02
N GLU A 142 -4.90 62.48 -31.60
CA GLU A 142 -3.46 62.74 -31.63
C GLU A 142 -2.81 62.48 -33.01
N LYS A 143 -3.61 62.20 -34.06
CA LYS A 143 -3.18 61.90 -35.44
C LYS A 143 -2.22 60.69 -35.57
N ARG A 144 -2.19 59.80 -34.58
CA ARG A 144 -1.40 58.55 -34.59
C ARG A 144 -2.18 57.42 -35.26
N TYR A 145 -2.45 57.55 -36.56
CA TYR A 145 -3.32 56.63 -37.28
C TYR A 145 -2.78 55.19 -37.35
N LEU A 146 -1.46 55.01 -37.44
CA LEU A 146 -0.84 53.67 -37.45
C LEU A 146 -1.17 52.89 -36.17
N HIS A 147 -1.05 53.53 -35.01
CA HIS A 147 -1.36 52.88 -33.72
C HIS A 147 -2.87 52.61 -33.58
N ALA A 148 -3.71 53.49 -34.15
CA ALA A 148 -5.15 53.29 -34.18
C ALA A 148 -5.56 52.07 -35.04
N THR A 149 -4.93 51.88 -36.21
CA THR A 149 -5.23 50.74 -37.10
C THR A 149 -4.66 49.43 -36.56
N GLU A 150 -3.48 49.46 -35.94
CA GLU A 150 -2.92 48.31 -35.21
C GLU A 150 -3.84 47.88 -34.07
N LEU A 151 -4.30 48.83 -33.25
CA LEU A 151 -5.25 48.58 -32.16
C LEU A 151 -6.58 48.02 -32.69
N LEU A 152 -7.11 48.59 -33.77
CA LEU A 152 -8.35 48.11 -34.41
C LEU A 152 -8.20 46.67 -34.90
N THR A 153 -7.10 46.37 -35.61
CA THR A 153 -6.85 45.03 -36.14
C THR A 153 -6.69 44.01 -35.02
N LYS A 154 -5.95 44.37 -33.96
CA LYS A 154 -5.79 43.55 -32.75
C LYS A 154 -7.13 43.30 -32.06
N THR A 155 -7.94 44.34 -31.87
CA THR A 155 -9.24 44.24 -31.19
C THR A 155 -10.23 43.37 -31.96
N VAL A 156 -10.29 43.53 -33.29
CA VAL A 156 -11.12 42.69 -34.17
C VAL A 156 -10.67 41.24 -34.14
N ALA A 157 -9.36 40.97 -34.10
CA ALA A 157 -8.85 39.61 -33.99
C ALA A 157 -9.28 38.91 -32.68
N HIS A 158 -9.27 39.61 -31.53
CA HIS A 158 -9.75 39.06 -30.26
C HIS A 158 -11.27 38.78 -30.29
N LEU A 159 -12.06 39.69 -30.87
CA LEU A 159 -13.51 39.56 -31.01
C LEU A 159 -13.94 38.41 -31.93
N GLU A 160 -13.14 38.10 -32.95
CA GLU A 160 -13.41 37.02 -33.90
C GLU A 160 -12.81 35.67 -33.49
N GLY A 161 -11.83 35.69 -32.57
CA GLY A 161 -11.17 34.52 -31.99
C GLY A 161 -11.72 34.15 -30.62
N ASP A 162 -10.89 34.31 -29.59
CA ASP A 162 -11.12 33.81 -28.22
C ASP A 162 -12.37 34.39 -27.55
N LEU A 163 -12.83 35.59 -27.94
CA LEU A 163 -13.99 36.28 -27.36
C LEU A 163 -15.28 36.14 -28.18
N LYS A 164 -15.27 35.28 -29.21
CA LYS A 164 -16.42 35.09 -30.09
C LYS A 164 -17.62 34.52 -29.32
N GLY A 165 -18.76 35.18 -29.45
CA GLY A 165 -20.03 34.75 -28.83
C GLY A 165 -20.28 35.31 -27.42
N VAL A 166 -19.38 36.17 -26.91
CA VAL A 166 -19.64 36.92 -25.67
C VAL A 166 -20.65 38.04 -25.96
N GLU A 167 -21.90 37.86 -25.50
CA GLU A 167 -23.00 38.83 -25.73
C GLU A 167 -22.66 40.24 -25.25
N ALA A 168 -21.97 40.38 -24.12
CA ALA A 168 -21.58 41.69 -23.59
C ALA A 168 -20.61 42.48 -24.49
N LEU A 169 -19.98 41.83 -25.48
CA LEU A 169 -19.03 42.46 -26.41
C LEU A 169 -19.62 42.68 -27.82
N THR A 170 -20.88 42.29 -28.08
CA THR A 170 -21.45 42.36 -29.43
C THR A 170 -21.60 43.78 -29.94
N GLU A 171 -21.99 44.73 -29.08
CA GLU A 171 -22.13 46.15 -29.45
C GLU A 171 -20.78 46.76 -29.84
N ILE A 172 -19.75 46.56 -29.01
CA ILE A 172 -18.38 46.99 -29.31
C ILE A 172 -17.87 46.29 -30.57
N GLY A 173 -18.19 45.01 -30.77
CA GLY A 173 -17.80 44.27 -31.97
C GLY A 173 -18.43 44.82 -33.25
N LEU A 174 -19.70 45.21 -33.21
CA LEU A 174 -20.37 45.89 -34.32
C LEU A 174 -19.76 47.28 -34.58
N GLU A 175 -19.44 48.03 -33.53
CA GLU A 175 -18.76 49.33 -33.64
C GLU A 175 -17.39 49.16 -34.32
N MET A 176 -16.54 48.23 -33.84
CA MET A 176 -15.20 48.00 -34.39
C MET A 176 -15.26 47.49 -35.84
N LYS A 177 -16.21 46.61 -36.18
CA LYS A 177 -16.42 46.17 -37.57
C LYS A 177 -16.86 47.32 -38.47
N SER A 178 -17.80 48.13 -38.02
CA SER A 178 -18.25 49.31 -38.76
C SER A 178 -17.09 50.28 -39.01
N ARG A 179 -16.23 50.51 -38.01
CA ARG A 179 -15.04 51.38 -38.15
C ARG A 179 -13.96 50.79 -39.05
N LYS A 180 -13.81 49.47 -39.07
CA LYS A 180 -12.95 48.75 -40.03
C LYS A 180 -13.46 48.93 -41.45
N GLU A 181 -14.76 48.79 -41.68
CA GLU A 181 -15.38 49.00 -42.99
C GLU A 181 -15.25 50.46 -43.42
N VAL A 182 -15.55 51.43 -42.56
CA VAL A 182 -15.43 52.88 -42.85
C VAL A 182 -13.98 53.30 -43.13
N GLY A 183 -13.00 52.74 -42.42
CA GLY A 183 -11.57 52.97 -42.68
C GLY A 183 -11.06 52.34 -43.98
N VAL A 184 -11.74 51.29 -44.48
CA VAL A 184 -11.44 50.63 -45.77
C VAL A 184 -12.25 51.25 -46.92
N THR A 185 -13.43 51.82 -46.66
CA THR A 185 -14.29 52.52 -47.63
C THR A 185 -14.07 54.02 -47.69
N SER A 186 -13.02 54.55 -47.04
CA SER A 186 -12.47 55.86 -47.39
C SER A 186 -11.23 55.68 -48.26
N PRO A 187 -11.35 55.32 -49.55
CA PRO A 187 -10.30 55.65 -50.48
C PRO A 187 -10.27 57.18 -50.60
N LEU A 188 -9.08 57.75 -50.40
CA LEU A 188 -8.67 59.10 -50.79
C LEU A 188 -9.07 60.25 -49.85
N ALA A 189 -8.05 60.88 -49.24
CA ALA A 189 -7.73 62.29 -49.45
C ALA A 189 -6.29 62.58 -48.98
#